data_AF-A0A0F2P3U9-F1
#
_entry.id   AF-A0A0F2P3U9-F1
#
_cell.length_a   1.000
_cell.length_b   1.000
_cell.length_c   1.000
_cell.angle_alpha   90.00
_cell.angle_beta   90.00
_cell.angle_gamma   90.00
#
_symmetry.space_group_name_H-M   'P 1'
#
loop_
_entity.id
_entity.type
_entity.pdbx_description
1 polymer ?
#
loop_
_entity_poly.entity_id
_entity_poly.type
_entity_poly.pdbx_seq_one_letter_code
_entity_poly.pdbx_strand_id
1 'polypeptide(L)'
;MWILIAFAASVLPLLPYLPLWLPLACAIAILWRVQIYRARWGAPGRSLKWLLVLVCVAGLLLSFGSLAGLEPMVSLLVSAYALKLLEMQQKRDALITLYLGLFVAVILCLFNQQFSTAVVVLVSLTAVTAGLVGINQSDQHRGALRPLKTAATIVLQALPLMLAVFLVLPRLGPLWDVPGPGGSARTGMSDSLGPGDITRLGRSARIAFRVQFEGAIPARQQLYWRGMTLSDFDGRSWTRTGPVGYPQPAVQWFDGVMQREEQVNSAAIDYEVTIESTGNTWLYSLQLPEPRSEDVGLLRDFNLLSRRPVNSRSSYRVRSWPQLPMDVAGLSATRRYLETRLPPGSNPQTVATAQRWAQEAPSAEALIERVLSLYNSAFFYTLQPPGLGKHSVDEFLWSTKRGFCEHF
;
A
#
# COMPACT_ATOMS: atom_id res chain seq x y z
N MET A 1 -4.68 35.86 -20.17
CA MET A 1 -4.01 34.70 -20.80
C MET A 1 -3.29 33.84 -19.77
N TRP A 2 -2.31 34.36 -19.02
CA TRP A 2 -1.54 33.59 -18.03
C TRP A 2 -2.37 32.83 -16.98
N ILE A 3 -3.48 33.40 -16.51
CA ILE A 3 -4.39 32.74 -15.56
C ILE A 3 -5.03 31.47 -16.16
N LEU A 4 -5.37 31.49 -17.46
CA LEU A 4 -5.92 30.32 -18.14
C LEU A 4 -4.87 29.23 -18.35
N ILE A 5 -3.63 29.63 -18.66
CA ILE A 5 -2.49 28.72 -18.78
C ILE A 5 -2.20 28.08 -17.42
N ALA A 6 -2.19 28.86 -16.34
CA ALA A 6 -2.02 28.39 -14.98
C ALA A 6 -3.12 27.39 -14.59
N PHE A 7 -4.39 27.70 -14.88
CA PHE A 7 -5.51 26.80 -14.64
C PHE A 7 -5.32 25.47 -15.38
N ALA A 8 -5.03 25.52 -16.69
CA ALA A 8 -4.83 24.32 -17.50
C ALA A 8 -3.63 23.51 -17.01
N ALA A 9 -2.50 24.16 -16.71
CA ALA A 9 -1.29 23.49 -16.24
C ALA A 9 -1.52 22.76 -14.90
N SER A 10 -2.26 23.37 -13.97
CA SER A 10 -2.58 22.74 -12.68
C SER A 10 -3.61 21.61 -12.79
N VAL A 11 -4.62 21.72 -13.66
CA VAL A 11 -5.75 20.77 -13.74
C VAL A 11 -5.51 19.61 -14.71
N LEU A 12 -4.80 19.84 -15.81
CA LEU A 12 -4.56 18.81 -16.85
C LEU A 12 -3.92 17.53 -16.28
N PRO A 13 -2.93 17.58 -15.38
CA PRO A 13 -2.34 16.38 -14.79
C PRO A 13 -3.28 15.61 -13.86
N LEU A 14 -4.32 16.28 -13.34
CA LEU A 14 -5.29 15.69 -12.41
C LEU A 14 -6.43 14.98 -13.12
N LEU A 15 -6.66 15.22 -14.42
CA LEU A 15 -7.79 14.63 -15.16
C LEU A 15 -7.96 13.11 -15.00
N PRO A 16 -6.90 12.28 -14.94
CA PRO A 16 -7.04 10.83 -14.74
C PRO A 16 -7.68 10.43 -13.40
N TYR A 17 -7.67 11.32 -12.41
CA TYR A 17 -8.18 11.07 -11.06
C TYR A 17 -9.56 11.70 -10.81
N LEU A 18 -10.14 12.34 -11.83
CA LEU A 18 -11.41 13.07 -11.71
C LEU A 18 -12.55 12.29 -12.39
N PRO A 19 -13.79 12.42 -11.91
CA PRO A 19 -14.94 11.84 -12.60
C PRO A 19 -15.11 12.48 -13.98
N LEU A 20 -15.53 11.68 -14.98
CA LEU A 20 -15.54 12.06 -16.40
C LEU A 20 -16.28 13.37 -16.74
N TRP A 21 -17.26 13.76 -15.94
CA TRP A 21 -18.01 15.01 -16.13
C TRP A 21 -17.21 16.27 -15.74
N LEU A 22 -16.24 16.15 -14.84
CA LEU A 22 -15.50 17.29 -14.31
C LEU A 22 -14.46 17.86 -15.29
N PRO A 23 -13.69 17.05 -16.06
CA PRO A 23 -12.92 17.53 -17.20
C PRO A 23 -13.75 18.33 -18.20
N LEU A 24 -14.98 17.88 -18.49
CA LEU A 24 -15.91 18.58 -19.37
C LEU A 24 -16.33 19.93 -18.77
N ALA A 25 -16.65 19.97 -17.48
CA ALA A 25 -16.97 21.21 -16.77
C ALA A 25 -15.80 22.22 -16.80
N CYS A 26 -14.56 21.75 -16.59
CA CYS A 26 -13.35 22.56 -16.69
C CYS A 26 -13.15 23.11 -18.11
N ALA A 27 -13.35 22.30 -19.14
CA ALA A 27 -13.25 22.73 -20.53
C ALA A 27 -14.30 23.82 -20.87
N ILE A 28 -15.55 23.63 -20.42
CA ILE A 28 -16.62 24.61 -20.56
C ILE A 28 -16.25 25.91 -19.83
N ALA A 29 -15.70 25.84 -18.62
CA ALA A 29 -15.29 27.01 -17.86
C ALA A 29 -14.20 27.82 -18.56
N ILE A 30 -13.19 27.15 -19.12
CA ILE A 30 -12.14 27.78 -19.94
C ILE A 30 -12.75 28.45 -21.17
N LEU A 31 -13.58 27.73 -21.93
CA LEU A 31 -14.22 28.24 -23.14
C LEU A 31 -15.07 29.48 -22.84
N TRP A 32 -15.91 29.41 -21.82
CA TRP A 32 -16.75 30.54 -21.40
C TRP A 32 -15.90 31.75 -21.05
N ARG A 33 -14.79 31.55 -20.31
CA ARG A 33 -13.89 32.65 -19.95
C ARG A 33 -13.20 33.26 -21.16
N VAL A 34 -12.82 32.45 -22.14
CA VAL A 34 -12.29 32.93 -23.43
C VAL A 34 -13.34 33.76 -24.18
N GLN A 35 -14.62 33.37 -24.17
CA GLN A 35 -15.68 34.13 -24.81
C GLN A 35 -15.99 35.46 -24.10
N ILE A 36 -15.91 35.50 -22.76
CA ILE A 36 -15.97 36.75 -21.99
C ILE A 36 -14.83 37.68 -22.40
N TYR A 37 -13.61 37.15 -22.52
CA TYR A 37 -12.44 37.95 -22.96
C TYR A 37 -12.59 38.48 -24.39
N ARG A 38 -13.27 37.73 -25.28
CA ARG A 38 -13.61 38.17 -26.64
C ARG A 38 -14.83 39.09 -26.70
N ALA A 39 -15.38 39.51 -25.57
CA ALA A 39 -16.60 40.32 -25.44
C ALA A 39 -17.83 39.71 -26.14
N ARG A 40 -17.85 38.40 -26.39
CA ARG A 40 -18.99 37.71 -27.03
C ARG A 40 -20.05 37.31 -26.03
N TRP A 41 -19.65 36.93 -24.81
CA TRP A 41 -20.54 36.50 -23.73
C TRP A 41 -20.38 37.40 -22.51
N GLY A 42 -21.48 37.58 -21.77
CA GLY A 42 -21.47 38.25 -20.47
C GLY A 42 -20.95 37.36 -19.35
N ALA A 43 -20.58 37.98 -18.22
CA ALA A 43 -20.32 37.24 -16.99
C ALA A 43 -21.58 36.50 -16.53
N PRO A 44 -21.46 35.27 -15.98
CA PRO A 44 -22.62 34.50 -15.53
C PRO A 44 -23.39 35.25 -14.43
N GLY A 45 -24.71 35.37 -14.61
CA GLY A 45 -25.61 35.98 -13.63
C GLY A 45 -25.64 35.21 -12.29
N ARG A 46 -26.11 35.86 -11.23
CA ARG A 46 -26.14 35.26 -9.86
C ARG A 46 -26.92 33.94 -9.82
N SER A 47 -28.04 33.83 -10.52
CA SER A 47 -28.85 32.61 -10.59
C SER A 47 -28.10 31.46 -11.27
N LEU A 48 -27.43 31.73 -12.39
CA LEU A 48 -26.64 30.73 -13.11
C LEU A 48 -25.46 30.22 -12.27
N LYS A 49 -24.83 31.08 -11.47
CA LYS A 49 -23.77 30.65 -10.54
C LYS A 49 -24.27 29.66 -9.50
N TRP A 50 -25.41 29.95 -8.87
CA TRP A 50 -26.03 29.03 -7.90
C TRP A 50 -26.42 27.70 -8.54
N LEU A 51 -26.95 27.75 -9.77
CA LEU A 51 -27.24 26.53 -10.53
C LEU A 51 -25.98 25.71 -10.79
N LEU A 52 -24.88 26.34 -11.22
CA LEU A 52 -23.61 25.64 -11.46
C LEU A 52 -23.04 25.01 -10.17
N VAL A 53 -23.10 25.71 -9.04
CA VAL A 53 -22.71 25.17 -7.73
C VAL A 53 -23.56 23.94 -7.39
N LEU A 54 -24.88 24.03 -7.54
CA LEU A 54 -25.80 22.93 -7.25
C LEU A 54 -25.51 21.72 -8.15
N VAL A 55 -25.25 21.94 -9.44
CA VAL A 55 -24.88 20.88 -10.39
C VAL A 55 -23.55 20.23 -10.03
N CYS A 56 -22.52 20.99 -9.65
CA CYS A 56 -21.25 20.43 -9.20
C CYS A 56 -21.42 19.60 -7.92
N VAL A 57 -22.17 20.10 -6.93
CA VAL A 57 -22.43 19.36 -5.68
C VAL A 57 -23.22 18.08 -5.95
N ALA A 58 -24.28 18.14 -6.76
CA ALA A 58 -25.06 16.97 -7.15
C ALA A 58 -24.20 15.96 -7.93
N GLY A 59 -23.39 16.42 -8.88
CA GLY A 59 -22.47 15.56 -9.65
C GLY A 59 -21.46 14.84 -8.76
N LEU A 60 -20.91 15.52 -7.74
CA LEU A 60 -20.00 14.92 -6.77
C LEU A 60 -20.69 13.87 -5.90
N LEU A 61 -21.88 14.17 -5.37
CA LEU A 61 -22.65 13.23 -4.55
C LEU A 61 -23.06 11.99 -5.35
N LEU A 62 -23.46 12.14 -6.61
CA LEU A 62 -23.78 11.02 -7.50
C LEU A 62 -22.55 10.20 -7.89
N SER A 63 -21.38 10.82 -8.00
CA SER A 63 -20.14 10.12 -8.40
C SER A 63 -19.54 9.30 -7.26
N PHE A 64 -19.59 9.82 -6.02
CA PHE A 64 -18.86 9.24 -4.88
C PHE A 64 -19.75 8.70 -3.76
N GLY A 65 -21.04 9.06 -3.70
CA GLY A 65 -21.98 8.67 -2.65
C GLY A 65 -21.72 9.32 -1.28
N SER A 66 -20.46 9.58 -0.93
CA SER A 66 -20.00 10.24 0.28
C SER A 66 -18.88 11.22 -0.05
N LEU A 67 -18.77 12.31 0.73
CA LEU A 67 -17.66 13.25 0.69
C LEU A 67 -16.48 12.81 1.58
N ALA A 68 -16.58 11.66 2.24
CA ALA A 68 -15.48 11.10 3.01
C ALA A 68 -14.47 10.42 2.08
N GLY A 69 -13.32 11.06 1.87
CA GLY A 69 -12.22 10.52 1.08
C GLY A 69 -11.40 11.59 0.38
N LEU A 70 -10.23 11.20 -0.13
CA LEU A 70 -9.32 12.10 -0.83
C LEU A 70 -9.88 12.50 -2.21
N GLU A 71 -10.36 11.54 -3.00
CA GLU A 71 -10.87 11.78 -4.36
C GLU A 71 -12.08 12.75 -4.42
N PRO A 72 -13.11 12.63 -3.55
CA PRO A 72 -14.20 13.60 -3.48
C PRO A 72 -13.73 15.01 -3.10
N MET A 73 -12.79 15.14 -2.16
CA MET A 73 -12.25 16.42 -1.72
C MET A 73 -11.45 17.13 -2.82
N VAL A 74 -10.64 16.37 -3.56
CA VAL A 74 -9.91 16.91 -4.71
C VAL A 74 -10.87 17.32 -5.82
N SER A 75 -11.89 16.51 -6.10
CA SER A 75 -12.91 16.83 -7.10
C SER A 75 -13.74 18.07 -6.72
N LEU A 76 -14.06 18.23 -5.43
CA LEU A 76 -14.69 19.43 -4.88
C LEU A 76 -13.81 20.67 -5.08
N LEU A 77 -12.51 20.55 -4.79
CA LEU A 77 -11.55 21.64 -4.96
C LEU A 77 -11.41 22.05 -6.43
N VAL A 78 -11.29 21.09 -7.35
CA VAL A 78 -11.20 21.36 -8.80
C VAL A 78 -12.51 21.98 -9.31
N SER A 79 -13.66 21.52 -8.81
CA SER A 79 -14.97 22.14 -9.11
C SER A 79 -15.01 23.59 -8.65
N ALA A 80 -14.61 23.87 -7.40
CA ALA A 80 -14.52 25.22 -6.86
C ALA A 80 -13.54 26.08 -7.67
N TYR A 81 -12.44 25.51 -8.14
CA TYR A 81 -11.46 26.20 -8.97
C TYR A 81 -12.03 26.58 -10.34
N ALA A 82 -12.75 25.66 -11.00
CA ALA A 82 -13.43 25.93 -12.27
C ALA A 82 -14.52 27.01 -12.13
N LEU A 83 -15.30 26.97 -11.05
CA LEU A 83 -16.32 27.98 -10.77
C LEU A 83 -15.68 29.34 -10.45
N LYS A 84 -14.59 29.37 -9.69
CA LYS A 84 -13.89 30.62 -9.36
C LYS A 84 -13.29 31.28 -10.60
N LEU A 85 -12.82 30.48 -11.57
CA LEU A 85 -12.36 30.98 -12.86
C LEU A 85 -13.45 31.77 -13.61
N LEU A 86 -14.70 31.32 -13.54
CA LEU A 86 -15.86 31.99 -14.16
C LEU A 86 -16.26 33.27 -13.41
N GLU A 87 -16.09 33.28 -12.09
CA GLU A 87 -16.48 34.42 -11.24
C GLU A 87 -15.48 35.59 -11.28
N MET A 88 -14.28 35.41 -11.83
CA MET A 88 -13.21 36.40 -11.76
C MET A 88 -13.61 37.78 -12.36
N GLN A 89 -13.83 38.77 -11.50
CA GLN A 89 -14.22 40.14 -11.91
C GLN A 89 -13.16 41.16 -11.47
N GLN A 90 -12.66 41.00 -10.24
CA GLN A 90 -11.69 41.92 -9.66
C GLN A 90 -10.28 41.32 -9.60
N LYS A 91 -9.27 42.17 -9.43
CA LYS A 91 -7.87 41.74 -9.21
C LYS A 91 -7.76 40.75 -8.04
N ARG A 92 -8.56 40.94 -6.99
CA ARG A 92 -8.64 40.03 -5.84
C ARG A 92 -9.08 38.61 -6.25
N ASP A 93 -10.08 38.48 -7.11
CA ASP A 93 -10.54 37.17 -7.58
C ASP A 93 -9.47 36.45 -8.40
N ALA A 94 -8.70 37.20 -9.18
CA ALA A 94 -7.59 36.66 -9.96
C ALA A 94 -6.46 36.14 -9.07
N LEU A 95 -6.14 36.82 -7.97
CA LEU A 95 -5.18 36.33 -6.97
C LEU A 95 -5.68 35.06 -6.28
N ILE A 96 -6.95 35.02 -5.86
CA ILE A 96 -7.54 33.81 -5.24
C ILE A 96 -7.47 32.63 -6.20
N THR A 97 -7.77 32.85 -7.48
CA THR A 97 -7.70 31.82 -8.53
C THR A 97 -6.27 31.27 -8.65
N LEU A 98 -5.26 32.13 -8.66
CA LEU A 98 -3.86 31.69 -8.75
C LEU A 98 -3.39 30.96 -7.48
N TYR A 99 -3.77 31.42 -6.29
CA TYR A 99 -3.46 30.69 -5.05
C TYR A 99 -4.11 29.31 -5.01
N LEU A 100 -5.34 29.20 -5.51
CA LEU A 100 -6.00 27.91 -5.68
C LEU A 100 -5.24 27.01 -6.67
N GLY A 101 -4.70 27.60 -7.75
CA GLY A 101 -3.82 26.92 -8.71
C GLY A 101 -2.53 26.37 -8.09
N LEU A 102 -1.92 27.07 -7.13
CA LEU A 102 -0.78 26.55 -6.36
C LEU A 102 -1.18 25.31 -5.56
N PHE A 103 -2.31 25.37 -4.85
CA PHE A 103 -2.78 24.26 -4.03
C PHE A 103 -3.14 23.03 -4.87
N VAL A 104 -3.85 23.23 -5.99
CA VAL A 104 -4.20 22.17 -6.95
C VAL A 104 -2.95 21.53 -7.56
N ALA A 105 -1.91 22.31 -7.88
CA ALA A 105 -0.66 21.76 -8.41
C ALA A 105 0.04 20.83 -7.41
N VAL A 106 0.06 21.19 -6.12
CA VAL A 106 0.70 20.37 -5.07
C VAL A 106 -0.09 19.08 -4.78
N ILE A 107 -1.42 19.10 -4.90
CA ILE A 107 -2.27 17.92 -4.67
C ILE A 107 -1.92 16.76 -5.61
N LEU A 108 -1.37 17.03 -6.80
CA LEU A 108 -0.91 15.97 -7.70
C LEU A 108 0.12 15.03 -7.04
N CYS A 109 0.95 15.55 -6.12
CA CYS A 109 1.92 14.78 -5.36
C CYS A 109 1.28 13.75 -4.40
N LEU A 110 -0.01 13.91 -4.05
CA LEU A 110 -0.74 12.95 -3.22
C LEU A 110 -1.09 11.68 -3.99
N PHE A 111 -1.29 11.78 -5.30
CA PHE A 111 -1.65 10.64 -6.16
C PHE A 111 -0.44 9.94 -6.78
N ASN A 112 0.61 10.71 -7.11
CA ASN A 112 1.80 10.17 -7.77
C ASN A 112 3.08 10.80 -7.20
N GLN A 113 4.00 9.96 -6.72
CA GLN A 113 5.26 10.37 -6.11
C GLN A 113 6.48 10.10 -7.02
N GLN A 114 6.25 9.92 -8.32
CA GLN A 114 7.32 9.73 -9.30
C GLN A 114 8.09 11.03 -9.56
N PHE A 115 9.34 10.90 -9.99
CA PHE A 115 10.17 12.04 -10.39
C PHE A 115 9.54 12.85 -11.53
N SER A 116 8.85 12.20 -12.47
CA SER A 116 8.10 12.85 -13.55
C SER A 116 7.04 13.81 -13.02
N THR A 117 6.34 13.44 -11.94
CA THR A 117 5.35 14.29 -11.29
C THR A 117 5.97 15.56 -10.73
N ALA A 118 7.17 15.49 -10.15
CA ALA A 118 7.87 16.68 -9.67
C ALA A 118 8.13 17.68 -10.81
N VAL A 119 8.52 17.21 -12.00
CA VAL A 119 8.71 18.07 -13.18
C VAL A 119 7.39 18.73 -13.59
N VAL A 120 6.29 17.98 -13.62
CA VAL A 120 4.95 18.51 -13.96
C VAL A 120 4.48 19.55 -12.96
N VAL A 121 4.72 19.34 -11.66
CA VAL A 121 4.40 20.31 -10.62
C VAL A 121 5.24 21.57 -10.77
N LEU A 122 6.54 21.46 -11.06
CA LEU A 122 7.39 22.62 -11.33
C LEU A 122 6.92 23.44 -12.54
N VAL A 123 6.47 22.79 -13.61
CA VAL A 123 5.86 23.46 -14.77
C VAL A 123 4.57 24.20 -14.36
N SER A 124 3.72 23.56 -13.57
CA SER A 124 2.47 24.15 -13.07
C SER A 124 2.73 25.35 -12.16
N LEU A 125 3.67 25.23 -11.23
CA LEU A 125 4.10 26.32 -10.35
C LEU A 125 4.69 27.48 -11.16
N THR A 126 5.45 27.20 -12.21
CA THR A 126 5.98 28.24 -13.11
C THR A 126 4.85 28.98 -13.83
N ALA A 127 3.85 28.26 -14.33
CA ALA A 127 2.68 28.86 -14.98
C ALA A 127 1.85 29.73 -14.02
N VAL A 128 1.59 29.25 -12.81
CA VAL A 128 0.87 29.99 -11.76
C VAL A 128 1.66 31.22 -11.32
N THR A 129 2.97 31.09 -11.13
CA THR A 129 3.86 32.21 -10.77
C THR A 129 3.93 33.25 -11.90
N ALA A 130 3.93 32.82 -13.16
CA ALA A 130 3.84 33.74 -14.31
C ALA A 130 2.51 34.50 -14.30
N GLY A 131 1.41 33.87 -13.87
CA GLY A 131 0.14 34.53 -13.61
C GLY A 131 0.23 35.59 -12.51
N LEU A 132 0.86 35.28 -11.38
CA LEU A 132 1.03 36.20 -10.25
C LEU A 132 1.89 37.40 -10.63
N VAL A 133 2.98 37.16 -11.36
CA VAL A 133 3.85 38.19 -11.89
C VAL A 133 3.08 39.07 -12.88
N GLY A 134 2.32 38.46 -13.81
CA GLY A 134 1.54 39.18 -14.82
C GLY A 134 0.47 40.10 -14.24
N ILE A 135 -0.16 39.73 -13.12
CA ILE A 135 -1.16 40.56 -12.42
C ILE A 135 -0.54 41.78 -11.73
N ASN A 136 0.75 41.72 -11.39
CA ASN A 136 1.44 42.77 -10.64
C ASN A 136 2.38 43.63 -11.48
N GLN A 137 2.52 43.34 -12.78
CA GLN A 137 3.24 44.22 -13.71
C GLN A 137 2.38 45.44 -14.07
N SER A 138 3.00 46.61 -14.14
CA SER A 138 2.37 47.84 -14.64
C SER A 138 2.21 47.78 -16.16
N ASP A 139 1.11 48.34 -16.68
CA ASP A 139 0.68 48.27 -18.10
C ASP A 139 1.70 48.81 -19.12
N GLN A 140 2.77 49.45 -18.66
CA GLN A 140 3.78 50.08 -19.51
C GLN A 140 4.81 49.10 -20.13
N HIS A 141 4.85 47.82 -19.72
CA HIS A 141 5.89 46.88 -20.17
C HIS A 141 5.35 45.58 -20.80
N ARG A 142 4.82 45.69 -22.02
CA ARG A 142 4.05 44.65 -22.78
C ARG A 142 4.85 43.45 -23.33
N GLY A 143 5.79 42.90 -22.59
CA GLY A 143 6.46 41.65 -23.00
C GLY A 143 5.63 40.43 -22.66
N ALA A 144 4.99 39.77 -23.63
CA ALA A 144 4.14 38.58 -23.37
C ALA A 144 4.89 37.49 -22.59
N LEU A 145 6.17 37.25 -22.91
CA LEU A 145 7.02 36.23 -22.27
C LEU A 145 7.75 36.70 -21.00
N ARG A 146 7.71 37.99 -20.68
CA ARG A 146 8.44 38.54 -19.53
C ARG A 146 7.95 37.96 -18.20
N PRO A 147 6.64 37.83 -17.94
CA PRO A 147 6.14 37.15 -16.74
C PRO A 147 6.65 35.71 -16.59
N LEU A 148 6.73 34.97 -17.70
CA LEU A 148 7.24 33.60 -17.72
C LEU A 148 8.74 33.55 -17.37
N LYS A 149 9.55 34.44 -17.96
CA LYS A 149 10.98 34.51 -17.67
C LYS A 149 11.22 34.81 -16.19
N THR A 150 10.53 35.82 -15.63
CA THR A 150 10.63 36.16 -14.21
C THR A 150 10.19 35.00 -13.32
N ALA A 151 9.08 34.34 -13.64
CA ALA A 151 8.60 33.17 -12.90
C ALA A 151 9.59 32.01 -12.93
N ALA A 152 10.14 31.69 -14.11
CA ALA A 152 11.15 30.66 -14.25
C ALA A 152 12.41 30.97 -13.45
N THR A 153 12.87 32.22 -13.43
CA THR A 153 14.01 32.64 -12.58
C THR A 153 13.72 32.44 -11.09
N ILE A 154 12.53 32.83 -10.62
CA ILE A 154 12.13 32.63 -9.21
C ILE A 154 12.11 31.14 -8.86
N VAL A 155 11.49 30.31 -9.70
CA VAL A 155 11.42 28.86 -9.48
C VAL A 155 12.81 28.24 -9.50
N LEU A 156 13.67 28.64 -10.43
CA LEU A 156 15.05 28.14 -10.53
C LEU A 156 15.88 28.52 -9.31
N GLN A 157 15.73 29.74 -8.78
CA GLN A 157 16.38 30.19 -7.54
C GLN A 157 15.84 29.47 -6.29
N ALA A 158 14.60 28.99 -6.33
CA ALA A 158 14.02 28.21 -5.25
C ALA A 158 14.49 26.74 -5.24
N LEU A 159 15.01 26.21 -6.37
CA LEU A 159 15.46 24.82 -6.43
C LEU A 159 16.62 24.50 -5.46
N PRO A 160 17.70 25.31 -5.35
CA PRO A 160 18.77 25.06 -4.38
C PRO A 160 18.25 25.04 -2.94
N LEU A 161 17.33 25.95 -2.60
CA LEU A 161 16.72 26.00 -1.28
C LEU A 161 15.88 24.75 -1.01
N MET A 162 15.07 24.35 -1.99
CA MET A 162 14.28 23.11 -1.92
C MET A 162 15.18 21.88 -1.74
N LEU A 163 16.31 21.80 -2.45
CA LEU A 163 17.26 20.69 -2.32
C LEU A 163 17.93 20.69 -0.94
N ALA A 164 18.33 21.85 -0.42
CA ALA A 164 18.88 21.96 0.93
C ALA A 164 17.87 21.49 1.97
N VAL A 165 16.62 21.94 1.88
CA VAL A 165 15.52 21.50 2.76
C VAL A 165 15.26 20.00 2.62
N PHE A 166 15.29 19.46 1.41
CA PHE A 166 15.09 18.03 1.14
C PHE A 166 16.19 17.14 1.73
N LEU A 167 17.44 17.61 1.74
CA LEU A 167 18.58 16.88 2.31
C LEU A 167 18.64 16.97 3.84
N VAL A 168 18.26 18.12 4.40
CA VAL A 168 18.35 18.39 5.85
C VAL A 168 17.13 17.90 6.61
N LEU A 169 15.92 18.04 6.07
CA LEU A 169 14.72 17.60 6.76
C LEU A 169 14.59 16.07 6.70
N PRO A 170 14.41 15.39 7.85
CA PRO A 170 14.03 14.00 7.85
C PRO A 170 12.71 13.84 7.10
N ARG A 171 12.55 12.76 6.33
CA ARG A 171 11.28 12.44 5.66
C ARG A 171 10.24 12.09 6.73
N LEU A 172 9.56 13.12 7.23
CA LEU A 172 8.45 12.95 8.16
C LEU A 172 7.30 12.30 7.41
N GLY A 173 6.73 11.25 8.00
CA GLY A 173 5.47 10.69 7.51
C GLY A 173 4.34 11.72 7.60
N PRO A 174 3.17 11.43 7.01
CA PRO A 174 2.01 12.31 7.13
C PRO A 174 1.71 12.60 8.61
N LEU A 175 1.73 13.87 9.01
CA LEU A 175 1.44 14.27 10.40
C LEU A 175 -0.03 14.07 10.79
N TRP A 176 -0.87 13.74 9.81
CA TRP A 176 -2.31 13.56 9.87
C TRP A 176 -2.72 12.12 9.51
N ASP A 177 -1.83 11.15 9.69
CA ASP A 177 -2.20 9.75 9.59
C ASP A 177 -3.16 9.41 10.73
N VAL A 178 -4.46 9.42 10.43
CA VAL A 178 -5.49 8.93 11.35
C VAL A 178 -5.55 7.43 11.15
N PRO A 179 -5.13 6.59 12.13
CA PRO A 179 -5.29 5.15 12.01
C PRO A 179 -6.79 4.85 11.96
N GLY A 180 -7.31 4.65 10.75
CA GLY A 180 -8.69 4.24 10.54
C GLY A 180 -8.90 2.86 11.17
N PRO A 181 -10.01 2.64 11.91
CA PRO A 181 -10.39 1.29 12.32
C PRO A 181 -10.89 0.55 11.07
N GLY A 182 -10.07 -0.36 10.55
CA GLY A 182 -10.43 -1.26 9.45
C GLY A 182 -9.40 -1.28 8.32
N GLY A 183 -8.53 -2.28 8.31
CA GLY A 183 -7.56 -2.58 7.25
C GLY A 183 -8.19 -3.06 5.93
N SER A 184 -9.31 -2.47 5.51
CA SER A 184 -10.06 -2.83 4.31
C SER A 184 -9.73 -1.92 3.13
N ALA A 185 -8.48 -1.92 2.66
CA ALA A 185 -8.13 -1.38 1.32
C ALA A 185 -6.71 -1.72 0.80
N ARG A 186 -6.01 -2.71 1.37
CA ARG A 186 -4.72 -3.17 0.82
C ARG A 186 -4.81 -4.66 0.54
N THR A 187 -4.77 -5.09 -0.73
CA THR A 187 -4.68 -6.52 -1.04
C THR A 187 -3.27 -6.99 -0.67
N GLY A 188 -3.16 -7.78 0.38
CA GLY A 188 -1.93 -8.37 0.88
C GLY A 188 -2.23 -9.41 1.94
N MET A 189 -1.21 -10.16 2.35
CA MET A 189 -1.33 -11.10 3.47
C MET A 189 -1.73 -10.36 4.75
N SER A 190 -2.53 -10.99 5.62
CA SER A 190 -3.01 -10.42 6.87
C SER A 190 -2.61 -11.28 8.07
N ASP A 191 -2.73 -10.75 9.29
CA ASP A 191 -2.43 -11.48 10.53
C ASP A 191 -3.47 -12.58 10.88
N SER A 192 -4.46 -12.78 10.00
CA SER A 192 -5.46 -13.85 10.07
C SER A 192 -5.59 -14.59 8.73
N LEU A 193 -5.93 -15.86 8.80
CA LEU A 193 -6.19 -16.73 7.67
C LEU A 193 -7.45 -17.55 7.94
N GLY A 194 -8.54 -17.20 7.27
CA GLY A 194 -9.74 -18.00 7.19
C GLY A 194 -9.91 -18.65 5.81
N PRO A 195 -10.86 -19.59 5.66
CA PRO A 195 -11.17 -20.20 4.37
C PRO A 195 -11.61 -19.13 3.34
N GLY A 196 -10.94 -19.09 2.20
CA GLY A 196 -11.20 -18.17 1.08
C GLY A 196 -10.29 -16.94 1.01
N ASP A 197 -9.46 -16.67 2.01
CA ASP A 197 -8.62 -15.47 2.07
C ASP A 197 -7.50 -15.48 1.04
N ILE A 198 -6.76 -16.59 0.92
CA ILE A 198 -5.67 -16.74 -0.03
C ILE A 198 -6.19 -16.87 -1.45
N THR A 199 -7.38 -17.44 -1.62
CA THR A 199 -8.06 -17.51 -2.93
C THR A 199 -8.27 -16.13 -3.54
N ARG A 200 -8.57 -15.10 -2.72
CA ARG A 200 -8.66 -13.70 -3.17
C ARG A 200 -7.29 -13.11 -3.51
N LEU A 201 -6.26 -13.41 -2.72
CA LEU A 201 -4.89 -12.95 -2.96
C LEU A 201 -4.30 -13.55 -4.24
N GLY A 202 -4.56 -14.82 -4.54
CA GLY A 202 -4.08 -15.50 -5.75
C GLY A 202 -4.61 -14.90 -7.07
N ARG A 203 -5.65 -14.06 -7.02
CA ARG A 203 -6.18 -13.33 -8.19
C ARG A 203 -5.52 -11.98 -8.42
N SER A 204 -4.65 -11.53 -7.52
CA SER A 204 -3.95 -10.25 -7.62
C SER A 204 -2.59 -10.42 -8.30
N ALA A 205 -2.35 -9.63 -9.37
CA ALA A 205 -1.05 -9.56 -10.04
C ALA A 205 -0.11 -8.48 -9.45
N ARG A 206 -0.46 -7.91 -8.29
CA ARG A 206 0.40 -6.91 -7.63
C ARG A 206 1.69 -7.54 -7.14
N ILE A 207 2.78 -6.81 -7.26
CA ILE A 207 4.10 -7.22 -6.77
C ILE A 207 4.06 -7.19 -5.24
N ALA A 208 4.40 -8.30 -4.60
CA ALA A 208 4.61 -8.35 -3.15
C ALA A 208 6.02 -7.92 -2.79
N PHE A 209 7.01 -8.54 -3.43
CA PHE A 209 8.43 -8.24 -3.29
C PHE A 209 9.21 -8.74 -4.50
N ARG A 210 10.47 -8.32 -4.60
CA ARG A 210 11.48 -8.80 -5.55
C ARG A 210 12.68 -9.29 -4.76
N VAL A 211 13.39 -10.27 -5.32
CA VAL A 211 14.58 -10.84 -4.68
C VAL A 211 15.74 -10.80 -5.66
N GLN A 212 16.90 -10.39 -5.16
CA GLN A 212 18.17 -10.47 -5.85
C GLN A 212 19.08 -11.42 -5.06
N PHE A 213 19.43 -12.55 -5.67
CA PHE A 213 20.40 -13.49 -5.10
C PHE A 213 21.82 -13.06 -5.45
N GLU A 214 22.77 -13.22 -4.52
CA GLU A 214 24.19 -13.00 -4.81
C GLU A 214 24.79 -14.13 -5.66
N GLY A 215 24.23 -15.35 -5.53
CA GLY A 215 24.63 -16.54 -6.28
C GLY A 215 23.54 -17.10 -7.20
N ALA A 216 23.62 -18.40 -7.48
CA ALA A 216 22.62 -19.10 -8.29
C ALA A 216 21.22 -19.06 -7.63
N ILE A 217 20.19 -18.89 -8.46
CA ILE A 217 18.80 -18.92 -7.98
C ILE A 217 18.46 -20.36 -7.54
N PRO A 218 18.00 -20.58 -6.30
CA PRO A 218 17.60 -21.91 -5.83
C PRO A 218 16.48 -22.52 -6.66
N ALA A 219 16.36 -23.85 -6.62
CA ALA A 219 15.28 -24.54 -7.30
C ALA A 219 13.92 -24.06 -6.78
N ARG A 220 12.90 -24.01 -7.64
CA ARG A 220 11.57 -23.45 -7.30
C ARG A 220 10.97 -24.05 -6.02
N GLN A 221 11.18 -25.35 -5.79
CA GLN A 221 10.70 -26.06 -4.60
C GLN A 221 11.38 -25.63 -3.29
N GLN A 222 12.51 -24.92 -3.34
CA GLN A 222 13.23 -24.37 -2.19
C GLN A 222 12.83 -22.91 -1.90
N LEU A 223 12.07 -22.27 -2.80
CA LEU A 223 11.65 -20.87 -2.70
C LEU A 223 10.38 -20.73 -1.83
N TYR A 224 10.42 -21.30 -0.62
CA TYR A 224 9.39 -21.11 0.40
C TYR A 224 9.66 -19.82 1.17
N TRP A 225 8.97 -18.76 0.75
CA TRP A 225 9.06 -17.43 1.37
C TRP A 225 8.17 -17.34 2.60
N ARG A 226 8.77 -17.58 3.76
CA ARG A 226 8.10 -17.47 5.06
C ARG A 226 7.87 -16.01 5.40
N GLY A 227 6.63 -15.64 5.72
CA GLY A 227 6.27 -14.29 6.19
C GLY A 227 5.78 -14.25 7.64
N MET A 228 5.04 -15.27 8.06
CA MET A 228 4.50 -15.37 9.42
C MET A 228 4.17 -16.82 9.78
N THR A 229 3.91 -17.04 11.05
CA THR A 229 3.34 -18.29 11.59
C THR A 229 2.06 -17.95 12.33
N LEU A 230 1.00 -18.68 12.02
CA LEU A 230 -0.31 -18.53 12.64
C LEU A 230 -0.50 -19.74 13.53
N SER A 231 -0.40 -19.55 14.85
CA SER A 231 -0.45 -20.64 15.83
C SER A 231 -1.78 -20.71 16.57
N ASP A 232 -2.62 -19.67 16.49
CA ASP A 232 -3.91 -19.66 17.19
C ASP A 232 -5.07 -20.02 16.25
N PHE A 233 -5.67 -21.18 16.48
CA PHE A 233 -6.84 -21.66 15.75
C PHE A 233 -8.10 -21.53 16.59
N ASP A 234 -9.09 -20.77 16.10
CA ASP A 234 -10.38 -20.54 16.79
C ASP A 234 -11.47 -21.58 16.43
N GLY A 235 -11.12 -22.56 15.59
CA GLY A 235 -12.04 -23.57 15.07
C GLY A 235 -12.40 -23.35 13.60
N ARG A 236 -12.09 -22.16 13.07
CA ARG A 236 -12.32 -21.79 11.66
C ARG A 236 -11.15 -21.04 11.03
N SER A 237 -10.57 -20.09 11.76
CA SER A 237 -9.52 -19.20 11.28
C SER A 237 -8.24 -19.39 12.10
N TRP A 238 -7.11 -19.27 11.43
CA TRP A 238 -5.80 -19.18 12.04
C TRP A 238 -5.43 -17.72 12.24
N THR A 239 -4.91 -17.37 13.40
CA THR A 239 -4.47 -16.01 13.71
C THR A 239 -3.07 -16.01 14.30
N ARG A 240 -2.38 -14.89 14.10
CA ARG A 240 -1.05 -14.69 14.64
C ARG A 240 -1.17 -14.45 16.14
N THR A 241 -0.60 -15.34 16.93
CA THR A 241 -0.34 -15.05 18.34
C THR A 241 0.75 -13.99 18.39
N GLY A 242 0.46 -12.83 18.98
CA GLY A 242 1.47 -11.77 19.15
C GLY A 242 2.66 -12.24 19.99
N PRO A 243 3.65 -11.36 20.27
CA PRO A 243 4.76 -11.70 21.18
C PRO A 243 4.34 -12.07 22.62
N VAL A 244 3.03 -12.00 22.90
CA VAL A 244 2.34 -12.32 24.15
C VAL A 244 2.45 -13.82 24.44
N GLY A 245 3.61 -14.24 24.93
CA GLY A 245 3.93 -15.64 25.22
C GLY A 245 5.43 -15.92 25.35
N TYR A 246 6.30 -15.01 24.90
CA TYR A 246 7.75 -15.15 25.06
C TYR A 246 8.24 -14.33 26.28
N PRO A 247 8.81 -14.96 27.33
CA PRO A 247 9.12 -14.30 28.61
C PRO A 247 10.21 -13.20 28.60
N GLN A 248 10.99 -13.02 27.53
CA GLN A 248 12.10 -12.04 27.39
C GLN A 248 12.31 -11.73 25.89
N PRO A 249 13.02 -10.64 25.46
CA PRO A 249 12.64 -9.89 24.27
C PRO A 249 12.51 -10.82 23.05
N ALA A 250 11.28 -10.92 22.55
CA ALA A 250 10.88 -11.90 21.54
C ALA A 250 11.62 -11.72 20.20
N VAL A 251 12.35 -10.62 20.05
CA VAL A 251 13.01 -10.16 18.84
C VAL A 251 14.50 -9.97 19.11
N GLN A 252 15.32 -10.64 18.32
CA GLN A 252 16.75 -10.40 18.24
C GLN A 252 17.02 -9.45 17.08
N TRP A 253 17.26 -8.18 17.40
CA TRP A 253 17.63 -7.17 16.40
C TRP A 253 19.06 -7.42 15.91
N PHE A 254 19.34 -7.11 14.65
CA PHE A 254 20.71 -7.15 14.15
C PHE A 254 21.59 -6.14 14.90
N ASP A 255 22.62 -6.64 15.57
CA ASP A 255 23.59 -5.87 16.36
C ASP A 255 25.02 -5.96 15.79
N GLY A 256 25.17 -6.57 14.59
CA GLY A 256 26.46 -6.78 13.95
C GLY A 256 27.27 -7.97 14.49
N VAL A 257 26.84 -8.65 15.56
CA VAL A 257 27.58 -9.71 16.26
C VAL A 257 26.79 -11.02 16.34
N MET A 258 26.00 -11.29 15.30
CA MET A 258 25.29 -12.56 15.19
C MET A 258 26.26 -13.66 14.74
N GLN A 259 26.93 -14.27 15.72
CA GLN A 259 27.74 -15.47 15.55
C GLN A 259 26.84 -16.70 15.66
N ARG A 260 26.10 -17.03 14.60
CA ARG A 260 25.82 -18.46 14.40
C ARG A 260 27.16 -19.03 13.97
N GLU A 261 27.82 -19.78 14.87
CA GLU A 261 29.07 -20.49 14.58
C GLU A 261 28.97 -21.03 13.16
N GLU A 262 29.88 -20.57 12.30
CA GLU A 262 29.91 -20.95 10.89
C GLU A 262 29.94 -22.48 10.84
N GLN A 263 28.78 -23.11 10.63
CA GLN A 263 28.75 -24.48 10.19
C GLN A 263 29.20 -24.44 8.72
N VAL A 264 30.53 -24.40 8.57
CA VAL A 264 31.33 -24.16 7.35
C VAL A 264 30.93 -25.02 6.14
N ASN A 265 30.07 -26.03 6.31
CA ASN A 265 29.66 -26.95 5.25
C ASN A 265 28.19 -26.85 4.82
N SER A 266 27.43 -25.87 5.30
CA SER A 266 26.03 -25.69 4.88
C SER A 266 25.91 -24.62 3.78
N ALA A 267 25.22 -24.92 2.69
CA ALA A 267 25.03 -24.01 1.55
C ALA A 267 24.13 -22.81 1.95
N ALA A 268 24.75 -21.80 2.56
CA ALA A 268 24.10 -20.54 2.87
C ALA A 268 23.64 -19.83 1.58
N ILE A 269 22.52 -19.14 1.67
CA ILE A 269 21.96 -18.37 0.56
C ILE A 269 21.88 -16.91 0.99
N ASP A 270 22.69 -16.08 0.35
CA ASP A 270 22.70 -14.62 0.52
C ASP A 270 21.84 -13.95 -0.56
N TYR A 271 20.95 -13.07 -0.12
CA TYR A 271 20.02 -12.36 -1.01
C TYR A 271 19.53 -11.04 -0.40
N GLU A 272 19.15 -10.13 -1.29
CA GLU A 272 18.47 -8.88 -0.96
C GLU A 272 17.00 -8.96 -1.37
N VAL A 273 16.10 -8.62 -0.44
CA VAL A 273 14.67 -8.53 -0.71
C VAL A 273 14.29 -7.06 -0.81
N THR A 274 13.63 -6.70 -1.90
CA THR A 274 12.95 -5.41 -2.06
C THR A 274 11.45 -5.63 -1.89
N ILE A 275 10.88 -5.12 -0.80
CA ILE A 275 9.47 -5.30 -0.44
C ILE A 275 8.66 -4.05 -0.81
N GLU A 276 7.42 -4.23 -1.29
CA GLU A 276 6.46 -3.14 -1.53
C GLU A 276 5.77 -2.71 -0.21
N SER A 277 5.03 -1.60 -0.23
CA SER A 277 4.30 -1.12 0.95
C SER A 277 3.22 -2.12 1.41
N THR A 278 3.43 -2.77 2.56
CA THR A 278 2.47 -3.70 3.16
C THR A 278 1.67 -3.05 4.29
N GLY A 279 2.23 -2.05 4.97
CA GLY A 279 1.67 -1.48 6.21
C GLY A 279 1.85 -2.37 7.45
N ASN A 280 2.48 -3.53 7.30
CA ASN A 280 2.76 -4.47 8.39
C ASN A 280 4.23 -4.41 8.79
N THR A 281 4.56 -5.03 9.93
CA THR A 281 5.93 -5.10 10.43
C THR A 281 6.63 -6.42 10.10
N TRP A 282 5.94 -7.46 9.63
CA TRP A 282 6.59 -8.73 9.28
C TRP A 282 7.19 -8.68 7.87
N LEU A 283 8.26 -9.45 7.66
CA LEU A 283 9.04 -9.49 6.43
C LEU A 283 9.14 -10.92 5.89
N TYR A 284 9.48 -11.06 4.61
CA TYR A 284 9.59 -12.35 3.93
C TYR A 284 11.05 -12.85 3.90
N SER A 285 11.26 -14.14 4.11
CA SER A 285 12.57 -14.77 3.97
C SER A 285 12.48 -16.26 3.66
N LEU A 286 13.59 -16.83 3.20
CA LEU A 286 13.79 -18.29 3.21
C LEU A 286 13.97 -18.80 4.65
N GLN A 287 13.91 -20.12 4.81
CA GLN A 287 14.00 -20.81 6.10
C GLN A 287 15.35 -20.54 6.81
N LEU A 288 15.27 -20.44 8.14
CA LEU A 288 16.37 -20.08 9.03
C LEU A 288 17.09 -18.81 8.59
N PRO A 289 16.39 -17.66 8.56
CA PRO A 289 16.98 -16.41 8.17
C PRO A 289 17.87 -15.84 9.28
N GLU A 290 18.90 -15.13 8.86
CA GLU A 290 19.69 -14.23 9.66
C GLU A 290 19.66 -12.85 8.99
N PRO A 291 19.13 -11.83 9.67
CA PRO A 291 19.09 -10.48 9.12
C PRO A 291 20.51 -9.91 9.02
N ARG A 292 20.76 -9.16 7.94
CA ARG A 292 22.01 -8.42 7.70
C ARG A 292 21.73 -6.91 7.60
N SER A 293 20.69 -6.44 8.27
CA SER A 293 20.21 -5.05 8.23
C SER A 293 19.73 -4.64 9.61
N GLU A 294 20.16 -3.47 10.10
CA GLU A 294 19.93 -2.98 11.47
C GLU A 294 18.43 -2.83 11.84
N ASP A 295 17.60 -2.48 10.86
CA ASP A 295 16.15 -2.30 11.05
C ASP A 295 15.35 -3.61 11.01
N VAL A 296 16.03 -4.76 10.92
CA VAL A 296 15.42 -6.09 10.86
C VAL A 296 15.81 -6.92 12.08
N GLY A 297 14.80 -7.47 12.73
CA GLY A 297 14.93 -8.41 13.84
C GLY A 297 14.43 -9.80 13.47
N LEU A 298 14.96 -10.79 14.18
CA LEU A 298 14.56 -12.20 14.08
C LEU A 298 13.69 -12.57 15.29
N LEU A 299 12.51 -13.12 15.03
CA LEU A 299 11.64 -13.70 16.06
C LEU A 299 12.08 -15.12 16.42
N ARG A 300 11.66 -15.59 17.60
CA ARG A 300 11.92 -16.96 18.09
C ARG A 300 11.33 -18.07 17.22
N ASP A 301 10.29 -17.77 16.45
CA ASP A 301 9.69 -18.66 15.47
C ASP A 301 10.38 -18.58 14.08
N PHE A 302 11.53 -17.91 13.99
CA PHE A 302 12.31 -17.69 12.77
C PHE A 302 11.64 -16.79 11.71
N ASN A 303 10.63 -16.01 12.09
CA ASN A 303 10.09 -14.96 11.22
C ASN A 303 10.90 -13.66 11.34
N LEU A 304 11.01 -12.91 10.25
CA LEU A 304 11.65 -11.60 10.26
C LEU A 304 10.64 -10.49 10.59
N LEU A 305 11.09 -9.50 11.36
CA LEU A 305 10.31 -8.35 11.77
C LEU A 305 11.08 -7.07 11.45
N SER A 306 10.45 -6.12 10.78
CA SER A 306 10.92 -4.75 10.65
C SER A 306 10.61 -3.95 11.91
N ARG A 307 11.53 -3.05 12.27
CA ARG A 307 11.40 -2.12 13.39
C ARG A 307 10.24 -1.14 13.25
N ARG A 308 9.81 -0.88 12.02
CA ARG A 308 8.70 0.03 11.68
C ARG A 308 7.80 -0.63 10.64
N PRO A 309 6.51 -0.26 10.57
CA PRO A 309 5.63 -0.70 9.49
C PRO A 309 6.22 -0.36 8.12
N VAL A 310 6.16 -1.30 7.18
CA VAL A 310 6.64 -1.12 5.80
C VAL A 310 5.64 -0.26 5.03
N ASN A 311 5.74 1.05 5.17
CA ASN A 311 4.83 2.03 4.56
C ASN A 311 5.27 2.52 3.18
N SER A 312 6.53 2.28 2.82
CA SER A 312 7.11 2.58 1.51
C SER A 312 7.97 1.41 1.05
N ARG A 313 8.27 1.35 -0.25
CA ARG A 313 9.21 0.37 -0.79
C ARG A 313 10.54 0.47 -0.06
N SER A 314 11.03 -0.67 0.44
CA SER A 314 12.29 -0.78 1.19
C SER A 314 13.05 -2.03 0.78
N SER A 315 14.33 -2.08 1.08
CA SER A 315 15.13 -3.30 0.91
C SER A 315 15.84 -3.70 2.19
N TYR A 316 16.07 -5.01 2.32
CA TYR A 316 16.80 -5.61 3.43
C TYR A 316 17.57 -6.83 2.95
N ARG A 317 18.72 -7.08 3.58
CA ARG A 317 19.60 -8.20 3.26
C ARG A 317 19.42 -9.32 4.27
N VAL A 318 19.45 -10.55 3.76
CA VAL A 318 19.24 -11.76 4.56
C VAL A 318 20.21 -12.83 4.10
N ARG A 319 20.76 -13.57 5.06
CA ARG A 319 21.41 -14.86 4.84
C ARG A 319 20.48 -15.96 5.33
N SER A 320 20.34 -17.07 4.62
CA SER A 320 19.45 -18.17 5.05
C SER A 320 20.09 -19.54 4.88
N TRP A 321 19.67 -20.49 5.71
CA TRP A 321 20.13 -21.89 5.67
C TRP A 321 18.96 -22.87 5.58
N PRO A 322 18.35 -23.04 4.39
CA PRO A 322 17.14 -23.85 4.26
C PRO A 322 17.33 -25.34 4.59
N GLN A 323 18.56 -25.85 4.51
CA GLN A 323 18.87 -27.25 4.75
C GLN A 323 19.14 -27.59 6.21
N LEU A 324 19.31 -26.58 7.08
CA LEU A 324 19.59 -26.82 8.48
C LEU A 324 18.30 -27.12 9.25
N PRO A 325 18.36 -28.04 10.24
CA PRO A 325 17.21 -28.32 11.10
C PRO A 325 16.89 -27.12 12.00
N MET A 326 15.60 -26.84 12.18
CA MET A 326 15.10 -25.86 13.14
C MET A 326 14.96 -26.50 14.53
N ASP A 327 15.12 -25.69 15.58
CA ASP A 327 14.82 -26.09 16.97
C ASP A 327 15.45 -27.43 17.40
N VAL A 328 16.74 -27.64 17.11
CA VAL A 328 17.49 -28.88 17.42
C VAL A 328 17.44 -29.25 18.92
N ALA A 329 17.33 -28.26 19.80
CA ALA A 329 17.19 -28.44 21.25
C ALA A 329 15.74 -28.79 21.68
N GLY A 330 14.79 -28.86 20.75
CA GLY A 330 13.37 -29.07 21.01
C GLY A 330 12.58 -27.77 21.30
N LEU A 331 11.26 -27.90 21.35
CA LEU A 331 10.35 -26.79 21.65
C LEU A 331 10.28 -26.52 23.16
N SER A 332 10.21 -25.24 23.54
CA SER A 332 9.91 -24.84 24.92
C SER A 332 8.50 -25.29 25.33
N ALA A 333 8.27 -25.47 26.64
CA ALA A 333 6.97 -25.88 27.16
C ALA A 333 5.84 -24.91 26.74
N THR A 334 6.11 -23.60 26.80
CA THR A 334 5.15 -22.57 26.37
C THR A 334 4.82 -22.68 24.88
N ARG A 335 5.83 -22.85 24.02
CA ARG A 335 5.58 -23.01 22.58
C ARG A 335 4.84 -24.30 22.29
N ARG A 336 5.21 -25.41 22.92
CA ARG A 336 4.48 -26.67 22.79
C ARG A 336 3.01 -26.53 23.18
N TYR A 337 2.71 -25.84 24.29
CA TYR A 337 1.33 -25.59 24.70
C TYR A 337 0.55 -24.76 23.66
N LEU A 338 1.15 -23.70 23.13
CA LEU A 338 0.53 -22.85 22.12
C LEU A 338 0.24 -23.61 20.82
N GLU A 339 1.21 -24.35 20.29
CA GLU A 339 1.11 -25.05 19.00
C GLU A 339 0.24 -26.33 19.08
N THR A 340 -0.15 -26.77 20.28
CA THR A 340 -1.03 -27.95 20.49
C THR A 340 -2.43 -27.56 21.00
N ARG A 341 -2.72 -26.27 21.11
CA ARG A 341 -4.02 -25.78 21.57
C ARG A 341 -5.07 -25.91 20.49
N LEU A 342 -6.19 -26.54 20.83
CA LEU A 342 -7.38 -26.64 19.98
C LEU A 342 -8.62 -26.16 20.73
N PRO A 343 -9.59 -25.50 20.05
CA PRO A 343 -10.80 -25.03 20.69
C PRO A 343 -11.75 -26.20 21.00
N PRO A 344 -12.34 -26.24 22.20
CA PRO A 344 -13.21 -27.34 22.61
C PRO A 344 -14.46 -27.41 21.73
N GLY A 345 -14.84 -28.63 21.35
CA GLY A 345 -16.04 -28.88 20.54
C GLY A 345 -15.92 -28.48 19.06
N SER A 346 -14.72 -28.10 18.59
CA SER A 346 -14.44 -27.91 17.17
C SER A 346 -13.99 -29.22 16.52
N ASN A 347 -14.42 -29.46 15.28
CA ASN A 347 -13.98 -30.56 14.42
C ASN A 347 -13.89 -31.95 15.11
N PRO A 348 -14.99 -32.42 15.75
CA PRO A 348 -14.95 -33.62 16.59
C PRO A 348 -14.53 -34.89 15.84
N GLN A 349 -14.89 -35.02 14.55
CA GLN A 349 -14.51 -36.20 13.76
C GLN A 349 -13.01 -36.23 13.50
N THR A 350 -12.43 -35.09 13.14
CA THR A 350 -10.99 -34.94 12.91
C THR A 350 -10.20 -35.15 14.20
N VAL A 351 -10.64 -34.56 15.31
CA VAL A 351 -9.99 -34.75 16.62
C VAL A 351 -10.00 -36.23 17.04
N ALA A 352 -11.14 -36.90 16.95
CA ALA A 352 -11.24 -38.33 17.29
C ALA A 352 -10.37 -39.21 16.38
N THR A 353 -10.30 -38.88 15.09
CA THR A 353 -9.48 -39.60 14.11
C THR A 353 -7.99 -39.39 14.38
N ALA A 354 -7.57 -38.15 14.64
CA ALA A 354 -6.18 -37.80 14.95
C ALA A 354 -5.70 -38.48 16.23
N GLN A 355 -6.53 -38.51 17.29
CA GLN A 355 -6.21 -39.22 18.53
C GLN A 355 -6.03 -40.72 18.31
N ARG A 356 -6.91 -41.35 17.52
CA ARG A 356 -6.78 -42.77 17.16
C ARG A 356 -5.52 -43.04 16.36
N TRP A 357 -5.26 -42.23 15.33
CA TRP A 357 -4.07 -42.40 14.49
C TRP A 357 -2.77 -42.18 15.26
N ALA A 358 -2.76 -41.25 16.22
CA ALA A 358 -1.62 -41.03 17.10
C ALA A 358 -1.34 -42.23 18.03
N GLN A 359 -2.37 -42.98 18.43
CA GLN A 359 -2.21 -44.21 19.21
C GLN A 359 -1.76 -45.40 18.36
N GLU A 360 -2.20 -45.46 17.09
CA GLU A 360 -1.85 -46.52 16.15
C GLU A 360 -0.45 -46.33 15.52
N ALA A 361 0.01 -45.09 15.39
CA ALA A 361 1.26 -44.76 14.70
C ALA A 361 2.49 -45.07 15.59
N PRO A 362 3.52 -45.74 15.05
CA PRO A 362 4.74 -46.05 15.81
C PRO A 362 5.62 -44.82 16.06
N SER A 363 5.44 -43.73 15.31
CA SER A 363 6.17 -42.47 15.47
C SER A 363 5.39 -41.28 14.91
N ALA A 364 5.86 -40.06 15.20
CA ALA A 364 5.27 -38.84 14.64
C ALA A 364 5.45 -38.76 13.12
N GLU A 365 6.58 -39.23 12.60
CA GLU A 365 6.87 -39.31 11.16
C GLU A 365 5.90 -40.26 10.47
N ALA A 366 5.61 -41.41 11.08
CA ALA A 366 4.63 -42.35 10.54
C ALA A 366 3.21 -41.75 10.52
N LEU A 367 2.85 -40.93 11.52
CA LEU A 367 1.59 -40.19 11.53
C LEU A 367 1.55 -39.13 10.41
N ILE A 368 2.64 -38.37 10.23
CA ILE A 368 2.77 -37.37 9.15
C ILE A 368 2.62 -38.03 7.79
N GLU A 369 3.34 -39.13 7.53
CA GLU A 369 3.25 -39.89 6.27
C GLU A 369 1.83 -40.40 6.02
N ARG A 370 1.13 -40.87 7.07
CA ARG A 370 -0.27 -41.29 6.96
C ARG A 370 -1.19 -40.14 6.53
N VAL A 371 -1.00 -38.94 7.09
CA VAL A 371 -1.77 -37.74 6.71
C VAL A 371 -1.44 -37.30 5.28
N LEU A 372 -0.17 -37.29 4.89
CA LEU A 372 0.25 -36.93 3.53
C LEU A 372 -0.28 -37.94 2.49
N SER A 373 -0.30 -39.24 2.82
CA SER A 373 -0.88 -40.29 1.99
C SER A 373 -2.39 -40.10 1.79
N LEU A 374 -3.11 -39.67 2.84
CA LEU A 374 -4.53 -39.30 2.73
C LEU A 374 -4.72 -38.15 1.73
N TYR A 375 -3.92 -37.08 1.83
CA TYR A 375 -4.00 -35.96 0.89
C TYR A 375 -3.71 -36.37 -0.55
N ASN A 376 -2.67 -37.17 -0.77
CA ASN A 376 -2.27 -37.62 -2.11
C ASN A 376 -3.28 -38.56 -2.78
N SER A 377 -4.10 -39.27 -2.01
CA SER A 377 -5.01 -40.29 -2.56
C SER A 377 -6.42 -39.77 -2.87
N ALA A 378 -6.90 -38.73 -2.19
CA ALA A 378 -8.33 -38.40 -2.20
C ALA A 378 -8.68 -36.91 -2.38
N PHE A 379 -7.70 -36.00 -2.45
CA PHE A 379 -7.94 -34.55 -2.42
C PHE A 379 -7.69 -33.87 -3.76
N PHE A 380 -8.42 -32.79 -4.00
CA PHE A 380 -8.31 -31.98 -5.21
C PHE A 380 -7.93 -30.53 -4.87
N TYR A 381 -6.94 -30.01 -5.60
CA TYR A 381 -6.47 -28.64 -5.45
C TYR A 381 -7.25 -27.69 -6.39
N THR A 382 -7.95 -26.68 -5.84
CA THR A 382 -8.80 -25.77 -6.62
C THR A 382 -8.84 -24.33 -6.07
N LEU A 383 -8.96 -23.35 -6.97
CA LEU A 383 -9.17 -21.92 -6.67
C LEU A 383 -10.64 -21.56 -6.38
N GLN A 384 -11.54 -22.54 -6.41
CA GLN A 384 -12.96 -22.38 -6.12
C GLN A 384 -13.44 -23.52 -5.21
N PRO A 385 -12.97 -23.55 -3.96
CA PRO A 385 -13.41 -24.55 -2.99
C PRO A 385 -14.87 -24.32 -2.58
N PRO A 386 -15.62 -25.39 -2.23
CA PRO A 386 -16.96 -25.25 -1.67
C PRO A 386 -16.91 -24.54 -0.31
N GLY A 387 -18.02 -23.90 0.06
CA GLY A 387 -18.15 -23.26 1.37
C GLY A 387 -18.14 -24.30 2.49
N LEU A 388 -17.48 -23.95 3.61
CA LEU A 388 -17.38 -24.78 4.80
C LEU A 388 -18.18 -24.16 5.96
N GLY A 389 -18.92 -25.01 6.68
CA GLY A 389 -19.74 -24.70 7.83
C GLY A 389 -18.95 -24.58 9.13
N LYS A 390 -19.57 -25.03 10.24
CA LYS A 390 -19.04 -24.85 11.60
C LYS A 390 -17.82 -25.73 11.87
N HIS A 391 -17.80 -26.95 11.35
CA HIS A 391 -16.70 -27.90 11.53
C HIS A 391 -15.90 -27.95 10.24
N SER A 392 -15.25 -26.83 9.92
CA SER A 392 -14.61 -26.63 8.61
C SER A 392 -13.57 -27.68 8.26
N VAL A 393 -12.80 -28.15 9.25
CA VAL A 393 -11.79 -29.19 9.04
C VAL A 393 -12.44 -30.56 8.82
N ASP A 394 -13.51 -30.88 9.55
CA ASP A 394 -14.27 -32.13 9.33
C ASP A 394 -14.90 -32.15 7.93
N GLU A 395 -15.55 -31.05 7.56
CA GLU A 395 -16.18 -30.90 6.26
C GLU A 395 -15.16 -30.89 5.11
N PHE A 396 -13.94 -30.37 5.33
CA PHE A 396 -12.86 -30.46 4.36
C PHE A 396 -12.33 -31.88 4.22
N LEU A 397 -11.89 -32.51 5.31
CA LEU A 397 -11.20 -33.81 5.27
C LEU A 397 -12.11 -34.97 4.88
N TRP A 398 -13.37 -34.95 5.33
CA TRP A 398 -14.24 -36.12 5.27
C TRP A 398 -15.37 -36.00 4.25
N SER A 399 -15.73 -34.78 3.83
CA SER A 399 -16.82 -34.53 2.89
C SER A 399 -16.32 -33.97 1.56
N THR A 400 -15.85 -32.72 1.56
CA THR A 400 -15.62 -31.97 0.33
C THR A 400 -14.33 -32.35 -0.39
N LYS A 401 -13.22 -32.55 0.35
CA LYS A 401 -11.88 -32.92 -0.15
C LYS A 401 -11.37 -32.05 -1.31
N ARG A 402 -11.84 -30.79 -1.36
CA ARG A 402 -11.55 -29.82 -2.43
C ARG A 402 -11.14 -28.51 -1.77
N GLY A 403 -9.89 -28.09 -1.95
CA GLY A 403 -9.33 -26.96 -1.23
C GLY A 403 -8.23 -26.24 -2.00
N PHE A 404 -7.85 -25.06 -1.51
CA PHE A 404 -6.60 -24.39 -1.88
C PHE A 404 -5.58 -24.54 -0.73
N CYS A 405 -4.37 -23.98 -0.85
CA CYS A 405 -3.31 -24.16 0.15
C CYS A 405 -3.69 -23.87 1.61
N GLU A 406 -4.67 -22.99 1.87
CA GLU A 406 -5.15 -22.68 3.23
C GLU A 406 -6.06 -23.77 3.85
N HIS A 407 -6.54 -24.73 3.05
CA HIS A 407 -7.41 -25.81 3.51
C HIS A 407 -6.60 -27.04 3.94
N PHE A 408 -5.51 -27.31 3.22
CA PHE A 408 -4.56 -28.39 3.50
C PHE A 408 -3.70 -28.04 4.71
#